data_AF-A0A0Q2M1K9-F1
#
_entry.id   AF-A0A0Q2M1K9-F1
#
_cell.length_a   1.000
_cell.length_b   1.000
_cell.length_c   1.000
_cell.angle_alpha   90.00
_cell.angle_beta   90.00
_cell.angle_gamma   90.00
#
_symmetry.space_group_name_H-M   'P 1'
#
loop_
_entity.id
_entity.type
_entity.pdbx_description
1 polymer ?
#
loop_
_entity_poly.entity_id
_entity_poly.type
_entity_poly.pdbx_seq_one_letter_code
_entity_poly.pdbx_strand_id
1 'polypeptide(L)'
;MIYKDPTKLKILKSMEFIKQIGVYTILCVGRFFFPHPELKTSPSFEFYGTVAAYFLLTLALVFSYEILHDAFSSNRDEFSKATPKERWMLRLFTSAYFAFLLATPEEEKLTLLVAWVFGTTLAYTVTKVRLRTL
;
A
#
# COMPACT_ATOMS: atom_id res chain seq x y z
N MET A 1 -8.01 15.47 -20.61
CA MET A 1 -7.69 16.48 -19.58
C MET A 1 -6.21 16.41 -19.28
N ILE A 2 -5.48 17.53 -19.35
CA ILE A 2 -4.05 17.57 -19.01
C ILE A 2 -3.96 17.90 -17.52
N TYR A 3 -3.78 16.87 -16.72
CA TYR A 3 -3.61 17.02 -15.28
C TYR A 3 -2.23 17.59 -14.94
N LYS A 4 -2.15 18.51 -13.97
CA LYS A 4 -0.88 19.05 -13.48
C LYS A 4 -0.41 18.32 -12.23
N ASP A 5 0.76 17.70 -12.30
CA ASP A 5 1.35 17.00 -11.17
C ASP A 5 1.83 17.97 -10.08
N PRO A 6 1.55 17.69 -8.79
CA PRO A 6 2.07 18.48 -7.68
C PRO A 6 3.59 18.28 -7.53
N THR A 7 4.27 19.31 -7.02
CA THR A 7 5.71 19.19 -6.72
C THR A 7 5.95 18.20 -5.59
N LYS A 8 7.10 17.50 -5.62
CA LYS A 8 7.48 16.53 -4.56
C LYS A 8 7.38 17.14 -3.16
N LEU A 9 7.88 18.37 -2.98
CA LEU A 9 7.83 19.07 -1.70
C LEU A 9 6.39 19.32 -1.22
N LYS A 10 5.45 19.62 -2.13
CA LYS A 10 4.05 19.81 -1.80
C LYS A 10 3.41 18.52 -1.29
N ILE A 11 3.75 17.38 -1.89
CA ILE A 11 3.27 16.06 -1.46
C ILE A 11 3.81 15.74 -0.07
N LEU A 12 5.14 15.83 0.13
CA LEU A 12 5.81 15.44 1.38
C LEU A 12 5.38 16.31 2.58
N LYS A 13 5.01 17.57 2.35
CA LYS A 13 4.51 18.48 3.40
C LYS A 13 2.99 18.42 3.58
N SER A 14 2.27 17.65 2.77
CA SER A 14 0.82 17.59 2.88
C SER A 14 0.40 16.80 4.13
N MET A 15 -0.65 17.28 4.79
CA MET A 15 -1.23 16.61 5.95
C MET A 15 -1.77 15.22 5.59
N GLU A 16 -2.24 15.04 4.35
CA GLU A 16 -2.73 13.75 3.86
C GLU A 16 -1.61 12.70 3.80
N PHE A 17 -0.46 13.04 3.23
CA PHE A 17 0.70 12.16 3.19
C PHE A 17 1.17 11.77 4.59
N ILE A 18 1.29 12.75 5.49
CA ILE A 18 1.73 12.53 6.88
C ILE A 18 0.75 11.60 7.61
N LYS A 19 -0.56 11.79 7.44
CA LYS A 19 -1.59 10.91 8.01
C LYS A 19 -1.48 9.48 7.50
N GLN A 20 -1.28 9.30 6.18
CA GLN A 20 -1.15 7.97 5.58
C GLN A 20 0.09 7.23 6.09
N ILE A 21 1.25 7.90 6.15
CA ILE A 21 2.46 7.32 6.75
C ILE A 21 2.21 6.95 8.22
N GLY A 22 1.55 7.83 8.98
CA GLY A 22 1.22 7.57 10.38
C GLY A 22 0.40 6.28 10.54
N VAL A 23 -0.64 6.10 9.72
CA VAL A 23 -1.46 4.89 9.71
C VAL A 23 -0.63 3.65 9.37
N TYR A 24 0.15 3.69 8.28
CA TYR A 24 0.96 2.53 7.90
C TYR A 24 2.03 2.19 8.93
N THR A 25 2.59 3.20 9.60
CA THR A 25 3.56 3.02 10.68
C THR A 25 2.91 2.38 11.90
N ILE A 26 1.72 2.84 12.31
CA ILE A 26 0.97 2.25 13.43
C ILE A 26 0.66 0.77 13.15
N LEU A 27 0.27 0.45 11.92
CA LEU A 27 0.02 -0.94 11.52
C LEU A 27 1.29 -1.80 11.61
N CYS A 28 2.44 -1.30 11.13
CA CYS A 28 3.72 -2.00 11.28
C CYS A 28 4.10 -2.19 12.76
N VAL A 29 3.90 -1.18 13.60
CA VAL A 29 4.16 -1.27 15.05
C VAL A 29 3.21 -2.28 15.70
N GLY A 30 1.93 -2.28 15.35
CA GLY A 30 0.99 -3.29 15.84
C GLY A 30 1.47 -4.70 15.48
N ARG A 31 1.89 -4.92 14.24
CA ARG A 31 2.41 -6.22 13.81
C ARG A 31 3.76 -6.58 14.45
N PHE A 32 4.58 -5.59 14.81
CA PHE A 32 5.78 -5.85 15.59
C PHE A 32 5.47 -6.54 16.93
N PHE A 33 4.40 -6.12 17.62
CA PHE A 33 3.98 -6.73 18.89
C PHE A 33 3.17 -8.02 18.71
N PHE A 34 2.52 -8.17 17.56
CA PHE A 34 1.72 -9.33 17.22
C PHE A 34 2.17 -9.89 15.87
N PRO A 35 3.30 -10.62 15.80
CA PRO A 35 3.79 -11.21 14.57
C PRO A 35 2.90 -12.37 14.10
N HIS A 36 3.23 -12.95 12.96
CA HIS A 36 2.53 -14.13 12.45
C HIS A 36 2.82 -15.34 13.36
N PRO A 37 1.79 -16.02 13.89
CA PRO A 37 1.96 -17.04 14.92
C PRO A 37 2.70 -18.30 14.42
N GLU A 38 2.62 -18.58 13.13
CA GLU A 38 3.19 -19.81 12.54
C GLU A 38 4.51 -19.57 11.80
N LEU A 39 4.89 -18.31 11.53
CA LEU A 39 6.11 -18.02 10.76
C LEU A 39 7.23 -17.61 11.71
N LYS A 40 8.23 -18.47 11.86
CA LYS A 40 9.38 -18.21 12.74
C LYS A 40 10.43 -17.31 12.08
N THR A 41 10.79 -17.61 10.83
CA THR A 41 11.88 -16.94 10.10
C THR A 41 11.47 -16.53 8.68
N SER A 42 12.11 -15.48 8.13
CA SER A 42 11.79 -14.93 6.81
C SER A 42 12.34 -15.74 5.64
N PRO A 43 13.56 -16.32 5.65
CA PRO A 43 14.07 -17.07 4.50
C PRO A 43 13.56 -18.52 4.53
N SER A 44 12.26 -18.73 4.69
CA SER A 44 11.62 -20.05 4.68
C SER A 44 10.68 -20.20 3.49
N PHE A 45 10.52 -21.44 3.00
CA PHE A 45 9.57 -21.72 1.91
C PHE A 45 8.13 -21.33 2.31
N GLU A 46 7.76 -21.59 3.56
CA GLU A 46 6.46 -21.23 4.14
C GLU A 46 6.25 -19.71 4.12
N PHE A 47 7.26 -18.91 4.51
CA PHE A 47 7.17 -17.46 4.43
C PHE A 47 6.90 -16.98 3.00
N TYR A 48 7.66 -17.44 2.00
CA TYR A 48 7.45 -17.01 0.62
C TYR A 48 6.09 -17.46 0.08
N GLY A 49 5.63 -18.66 0.45
CA GLY A 49 4.28 -19.13 0.16
C GLY A 49 3.19 -18.22 0.75
N THR A 50 3.33 -17.84 2.02
CA THR A 50 2.38 -16.96 2.70
C THR A 50 2.40 -15.54 2.13
N VAL A 51 3.58 -14.98 1.83
CA VAL A 51 3.72 -13.68 1.16
C VAL A 51 3.00 -13.71 -0.19
N ALA A 52 3.22 -14.75 -1.00
CA ALA A 52 2.57 -14.88 -2.31
C ALA A 52 1.05 -15.00 -2.17
N ALA A 53 0.56 -15.79 -1.22
CA ALA A 53 -0.86 -15.96 -0.95
C ALA A 53 -1.53 -14.64 -0.55
N TYR A 54 -0.96 -13.92 0.42
CA TYR A 54 -1.47 -12.62 0.84
C TYR A 54 -1.36 -11.56 -0.25
N PHE A 55 -0.32 -11.62 -1.07
CA PHE A 55 -0.18 -10.71 -2.21
C PHE A 55 -1.32 -10.92 -3.22
N LEU A 56 -1.58 -12.15 -3.63
CA LEU A 56 -2.66 -12.46 -4.58
C LEU A 56 -4.04 -12.12 -4.02
N LEU A 57 -4.28 -12.44 -2.75
CA LEU A 57 -5.54 -12.12 -2.08
C LEU A 57 -5.75 -10.61 -2.01
N THR A 58 -4.74 -9.85 -1.60
CA THR A 58 -4.83 -8.39 -1.53
C THR A 58 -4.99 -7.79 -2.92
N LEU A 59 -4.27 -8.31 -3.92
CA LEU A 59 -4.38 -7.85 -5.30
C LEU A 59 -5.80 -8.05 -5.84
N ALA A 60 -6.41 -9.20 -5.58
CA ALA A 60 -7.79 -9.48 -5.94
C ALA A 60 -8.76 -8.51 -5.24
N LEU A 61 -8.59 -8.26 -3.95
CA LEU A 61 -9.43 -7.32 -3.19
C LEU A 61 -9.33 -5.89 -3.73
N VAL A 62 -8.12 -5.40 -4.00
CA VAL A 62 -7.91 -4.05 -4.57
C VAL A 62 -8.54 -3.96 -5.96
N PHE A 63 -8.40 -5.01 -6.76
CA PHE A 63 -9.01 -5.05 -8.09
C PHE A 63 -10.55 -5.05 -8.03
N SER A 64 -11.13 -5.84 -7.12
CA SER A 64 -12.59 -5.84 -6.88
C SER A 64 -13.09 -4.49 -6.38
N TYR A 65 -12.34 -3.86 -5.47
CA TYR A 65 -12.66 -2.50 -4.98
C TYR A 65 -12.67 -1.50 -6.13
N GLU A 66 -11.67 -1.54 -7.01
CA GLU A 66 -11.59 -0.65 -8.18
C GLU A 66 -12.75 -0.89 -9.15
N ILE A 67 -13.11 -2.13 -9.45
CA ILE A 67 -14.25 -2.44 -10.34
C ILE A 67 -15.56 -1.89 -9.76
N LEU A 68 -15.80 -2.15 -8.47
CA LEU A 68 -16.99 -1.64 -7.79
C LEU A 68 -16.99 -0.11 -7.80
N HIS A 69 -15.85 0.52 -7.55
CA HIS A 69 -15.74 1.97 -7.55
C HIS A 69 -15.97 2.58 -8.94
N ASP A 70 -15.38 2.00 -10.00
CA ASP A 70 -15.57 2.45 -11.38
C ASP A 70 -17.04 2.28 -11.82
N ALA A 71 -17.74 1.24 -11.34
CA ALA A 71 -19.16 1.02 -11.62
C ALA A 71 -20.09 2.06 -10.96
N PHE A 72 -19.72 2.62 -9.81
CA PHE A 72 -20.54 3.58 -9.04
C PHE A 72 -19.92 4.98 -8.98
N SER A 73 -19.06 5.33 -9.94
CA SER A 73 -18.11 6.43 -9.80
C SER A 73 -18.74 7.76 -9.34
N SER A 74 -18.29 8.26 -8.20
CA SER A 74 -18.29 9.70 -7.93
C SER A 74 -17.00 10.28 -8.48
N ASN A 75 -17.07 11.43 -9.14
CA ASN A 75 -15.94 12.12 -9.80
C ASN A 75 -14.82 12.61 -8.84
N ARG A 76 -14.71 12.06 -7.63
CA ARG A 76 -13.88 12.58 -6.53
C ARG A 76 -12.75 11.66 -6.06
N ASP A 77 -12.63 10.44 -6.57
CA ASP A 77 -11.66 9.47 -6.04
C ASP A 77 -10.28 9.45 -6.73
N GLU A 78 -9.31 8.80 -6.11
CA GLU A 78 -7.94 8.63 -6.62
C GLU A 78 -7.88 7.74 -7.86
N PHE A 79 -8.63 6.63 -7.92
CA PHE A 79 -8.61 5.73 -9.08
C PHE A 79 -9.13 6.39 -10.36
N SER A 80 -10.13 7.28 -10.26
CA SER A 80 -10.65 8.00 -11.42
C SER A 80 -9.68 9.06 -11.97
N LYS A 81 -8.79 9.60 -11.12
CA LYS A 81 -7.74 10.58 -11.51
C LYS A 81 -6.38 9.94 -11.83
N ALA A 82 -6.20 8.68 -11.48
CA ALA A 82 -4.96 7.94 -11.70
C ALA A 82 -4.78 7.54 -13.17
N THR A 83 -3.57 7.69 -13.69
CA THR A 83 -3.19 7.10 -14.98
C THR A 83 -3.15 5.57 -14.87
N PRO A 84 -3.24 4.82 -15.99
CA PRO A 84 -3.14 3.35 -15.96
C PRO A 84 -1.89 2.84 -15.24
N LYS A 85 -0.75 3.53 -15.40
CA LYS A 85 0.49 3.22 -14.68
C LYS A 85 0.35 3.42 -13.17
N GLU A 86 -0.26 4.52 -12.74
CA GLU A 86 -0.47 4.82 -11.33
C GLU A 86 -1.45 3.84 -10.69
N ARG A 87 -2.53 3.43 -11.39
CA ARG A 87 -3.44 2.36 -10.93
C ARG A 87 -2.69 1.07 -10.64
N TRP A 88 -1.81 0.65 -11.56
CA TRP A 88 -0.96 -0.53 -11.33
C TRP A 88 0.01 -0.36 -10.17
N MET A 89 0.62 0.83 -10.01
CA MET A 89 1.46 1.11 -8.85
C MET A 89 0.67 1.00 -7.54
N LEU A 90 -0.53 1.58 -7.48
CA LEU A 90 -1.40 1.48 -6.30
C LEU A 90 -1.73 0.02 -5.97
N ARG A 91 -2.12 -0.78 -6.98
CA ARG A 91 -2.39 -2.22 -6.81
C ARG A 91 -1.18 -2.97 -6.25
N LEU A 92 -0.03 -2.83 -6.89
CA LEU A 92 1.18 -3.57 -6.54
C LEU A 92 1.72 -3.15 -5.17
N PHE A 93 1.76 -1.85 -4.86
CA PHE A 93 2.27 -1.38 -3.57
C PHE A 93 1.32 -1.67 -2.42
N THR A 94 0.00 -1.58 -2.62
CA THR A 94 -0.98 -2.01 -1.61
C THR A 94 -0.84 -3.49 -1.33
N SER A 95 -0.75 -4.31 -2.38
CA SER A 95 -0.62 -5.76 -2.26
C SER A 95 0.69 -6.16 -1.59
N ALA A 96 1.82 -5.53 -1.97
CA ALA A 96 3.11 -5.77 -1.35
C ALA A 96 3.13 -5.32 0.12
N TYR A 97 2.58 -4.14 0.43
CA TYR A 97 2.48 -3.63 1.79
C TYR A 97 1.79 -4.64 2.71
N PHE A 98 0.57 -5.06 2.36
CA PHE A 98 -0.19 -6.00 3.19
C PHE A 98 0.41 -7.40 3.19
N ALA A 99 1.00 -7.86 2.09
CA ALA A 99 1.65 -9.17 2.05
C ALA A 99 2.80 -9.25 3.06
N PHE A 100 3.74 -8.29 3.04
CA PHE A 100 4.86 -8.28 3.97
C PHE A 100 4.44 -7.95 5.42
N LEU A 101 3.45 -7.06 5.60
CA LEU A 101 2.90 -6.77 6.92
C LEU A 101 2.26 -8.03 7.53
N LEU A 102 1.37 -8.71 6.80
CA LEU A 102 0.68 -9.88 7.33
C LEU A 102 1.61 -11.07 7.52
N ALA A 103 2.60 -11.27 6.63
CA ALA A 103 3.58 -12.35 6.73
C ALA A 103 4.78 -12.06 7.66
N THR A 104 4.72 -11.02 8.49
CA THR A 104 5.83 -10.69 9.41
C THR A 104 6.11 -11.87 10.36
N PRO A 105 7.33 -12.46 10.32
CA PRO A 105 7.69 -13.58 11.17
C PRO A 105 8.04 -13.13 12.59
N GLU A 106 8.06 -14.08 13.51
CA GLU A 106 8.29 -13.86 14.93
C GLU A 106 9.71 -13.36 15.23
N GLU A 107 10.73 -14.04 14.70
CA GLU A 107 12.14 -13.78 15.04
C GLU A 107 12.76 -12.69 14.16
N GLU A 108 12.34 -12.58 12.89
CA GLU A 108 13.02 -11.77 11.88
C GLU A 108 12.14 -10.63 11.34
N LYS A 109 12.15 -9.52 12.09
CA LYS A 109 11.24 -8.39 11.83
C LYS A 109 11.70 -7.43 10.72
N LEU A 110 12.73 -7.78 9.96
CA LEU A 110 13.20 -7.00 8.80
C LEU A 110 12.11 -6.84 7.73
N THR A 111 11.21 -7.81 7.65
CA THR A 111 10.01 -7.77 6.78
C THR A 111 9.11 -6.56 7.06
N LEU A 112 9.08 -6.04 8.29
CA LEU A 112 8.33 -4.81 8.62
C LEU A 112 8.96 -3.55 8.02
N LEU A 113 10.29 -3.52 7.87
CA LEU A 113 10.96 -2.41 7.18
C LEU A 113 10.58 -2.43 5.70
N VAL A 114 10.57 -3.62 5.09
CA VAL A 114 10.11 -3.82 3.71
C VAL A 114 8.65 -3.38 3.54
N ALA A 115 7.76 -3.83 4.44
CA ALA A 115 6.38 -3.39 4.47
C ALA A 115 6.30 -1.85 4.59
N TRP A 116 7.01 -1.24 5.52
CA TRP A 116 6.99 0.22 5.73
C TRP A 116 7.45 1.02 4.50
N VAL A 117 8.47 0.55 3.78
CA VAL A 117 8.91 1.16 2.51
C VAL A 117 7.81 1.11 1.45
N PHE A 118 7.12 -0.03 1.33
CA PHE A 118 5.98 -0.15 0.42
C PHE A 118 4.82 0.76 0.82
N GLY A 119 4.50 0.84 2.10
CA GLY A 119 3.47 1.74 2.64
C GLY A 119 3.79 3.21 2.38
N THR A 120 5.05 3.62 2.55
CA THR A 120 5.50 4.99 2.25
C THR A 120 5.37 5.33 0.77
N THR A 121 5.76 4.40 -0.10
CA THR A 121 5.65 4.56 -1.56
C THR A 121 4.20 4.61 -2.02
N LEU A 122 3.34 3.80 -1.39
CA LEU A 122 1.90 3.83 -1.59
C LEU A 122 1.32 5.18 -1.17
N ALA A 123 1.65 5.66 0.04
CA ALA A 123 1.18 6.94 0.57
C ALA A 123 1.54 8.10 -0.38
N TYR A 124 2.77 8.09 -0.88
CA TYR A 124 3.23 9.08 -1.84
C TYR A 124 2.39 9.04 -3.13
N THR A 125 2.16 7.84 -3.68
CA THR A 125 1.43 7.67 -4.94
C THR A 125 -0.03 8.09 -4.81
N VAL A 126 -0.71 7.66 -3.75
CA VAL A 126 -2.10 8.07 -3.45
C VAL A 126 -2.19 9.60 -3.34
N THR A 127 -1.32 10.19 -2.52
CA THR A 127 -1.37 11.63 -2.27
C THR A 127 -1.02 12.44 -3.52
N LYS A 128 -0.07 11.96 -4.35
CA LYS A 128 0.23 12.55 -5.66
C LYS A 128 -1.00 12.63 -6.54
N VAL A 129 -1.74 11.52 -6.66
CA VAL A 129 -2.94 11.42 -7.50
C VAL A 129 -4.06 12.31 -6.97
N ARG A 130 -4.27 12.37 -5.65
CA ARG A 130 -5.31 13.20 -5.04
C ARG A 130 -5.08 14.71 -5.16
N LEU A 131 -3.83 15.15 -4.95
CA LEU A 131 -3.45 16.57 -5.00
C LEU A 131 -3.33 17.13 -6.43
N ARG A 132 -3.54 16.30 -7.43
CA ARG A 132 -3.52 16.66 -8.84
C ARG A 132 -4.68 17.60 -9.16
N THR A 133 -4.36 18.74 -9.74
CA THR A 133 -5.35 19.72 -10.19
C THR A 133 -5.68 19.50 -11.66
N LEU A 134 -6.94 19.74 -12.01
CA LEU A 134 -7.37 19.95 -13.39
C LEU A 134 -6.86 21.30 -13.92
#